data_AF-A0A2A4TH44-F1
#
_entry.id   AF-A0A2A4TH44-F1
#
_cell.length_a   1.000
_cell.length_b   1.000
_cell.length_c   1.000
_cell.angle_alpha   90.00
_cell.angle_beta   90.00
_cell.angle_gamma   90.00
#
_symmetry.space_group_name_H-M   'P 1'
#
loop_
_entity.id
_entity.type
_entity.pdbx_description
1 polymer ?
#
loop_
_entity_poly.entity_id
_entity_poly.type
_entity_poly.pdbx_seq_one_letter_code
_entity_poly.pdbx_strand_id
1 'polypeptide(L)' 'MENKKSLNFFFVIIAIILGRTLFKQFDFENLKFEHTGIAIVYIVVFVLAIYFLIKNYKKRPKK' A
#
# COMPACT_ATOMS: atom_id res chain seq x y z
N MET A 1 7.86 -22.71 -10.15
CA MET A 1 7.91 -21.24 -9.96
C MET A 1 6.48 -20.71 -9.81
N GLU A 2 5.86 -20.82 -8.62
CA GLU A 2 4.43 -20.50 -8.43
C GLU A 2 4.14 -19.36 -7.43
N ASN A 3 5.14 -18.93 -6.64
CA ASN A 3 4.91 -18.04 -5.49
C ASN A 3 4.77 -16.54 -5.85
N LYS A 4 5.07 -16.13 -7.08
CA LYS A 4 5.03 -14.71 -7.49
C LYS A 4 3.61 -14.16 -7.68
N LYS A 5 2.62 -15.02 -7.90
CA LYS A 5 1.22 -14.61 -8.07
C LYS A 5 0.54 -14.34 -6.71
N SER A 6 0.80 -15.19 -5.72
CA SER A 6 0.23 -15.09 -4.37
C SER A 6 0.70 -13.83 -3.62
N LEU A 7 2.01 -13.53 -3.68
CA LEU A 7 2.56 -12.32 -3.04
C LEU A 7 1.93 -11.03 -3.60
N ASN A 8 1.69 -10.96 -4.92
CA ASN A 8 1.08 -9.78 -5.54
C ASN A 8 -0.34 -9.54 -5.03
N PHE A 9 -1.12 -10.61 -4.85
CA PHE A 9 -2.49 -10.53 -4.33
C PHE A 9 -2.51 -10.01 -2.88
N PHE A 10 -1.60 -10.50 -2.04
CA PHE A 10 -1.45 -10.02 -0.66
C PHE A 10 -1.12 -8.52 -0.58
N PHE A 11 -0.18 -8.04 -1.41
CA PHE A 11 0.15 -6.61 -1.47
C PHE A 11 -1.01 -5.75 -1.97
N VAL A 12 -1.83 -6.24 -2.91
CA VAL A 12 -3.04 -5.51 -3.36
C VAL A 12 -4.05 -5.37 -2.21
N ILE A 13 -4.30 -6.44 -1.45
CA ILE A 13 -5.22 -6.40 -0.30
C ILE A 13 -4.73 -5.38 0.74
N ILE A 14 -3.44 -5.44 1.11
CA ILE A 14 -2.84 -4.49 2.06
C ILE A 14 -2.98 -3.06 1.53
N ALA A 15 -2.70 -2.83 0.25
CA ALA A 15 -2.83 -1.51 -0.36
C ALA A 15 -4.27 -0.99 -0.26
N ILE A 16 -5.28 -1.80 -0.57
CA ILE A 16 -6.68 -1.38 -0.48
C ILE A 16 -7.08 -1.03 0.96
N ILE A 17 -6.70 -1.87 1.93
CA ILE A 17 -7.03 -1.66 3.34
C ILE A 17 -6.34 -0.40 3.87
N LEU A 18 -5.01 -0.31 3.74
CA LEU A 18 -4.25 0.84 4.24
C LEU A 18 -4.62 2.13 3.50
N GLY A 19 -4.85 2.07 2.19
CA GLY A 19 -5.31 3.21 1.41
C GLY A 19 -6.65 3.75 1.92
N ARG A 20 -7.62 2.87 2.19
CA ARG A 20 -8.91 3.27 2.77
C ARG A 20 -8.78 3.81 4.18
N THR A 21 -7.95 3.19 5.02
CA THR A 21 -7.72 3.61 6.40
C THR A 21 -7.07 4.99 6.46
N LEU A 22 -5.99 5.20 5.70
CA LEU A 22 -5.32 6.50 5.61
C LEU A 22 -6.26 7.57 5.07
N PHE A 23 -7.02 7.28 4.03
CA PHE A 23 -7.99 8.25 3.48
C PHE A 23 -9.07 8.66 4.49
N LYS A 24 -9.52 7.72 5.34
CA LYS A 24 -10.53 8.00 6.38
C LYS A 24 -9.95 8.71 7.60
N GLN A 25 -8.73 8.38 8.01
CA GLN A 25 -8.08 8.96 9.19
C GLN A 25 -7.39 10.29 8.91
N PHE A 26 -7.25 10.66 7.63
CA PHE A 26 -6.69 11.94 7.26
C PHE A 26 -7.74 13.05 7.41
N ASP A 27 -7.46 13.95 8.33
CA ASP A 27 -8.17 15.21 8.45
C ASP A 27 -7.65 16.17 7.37
N PHE A 28 -8.45 16.34 6.32
CA PHE A 28 -8.16 17.25 5.20
C PHE A 28 -8.23 18.73 5.60
N GLU A 29 -8.90 19.06 6.70
CA GLU A 29 -9.05 20.44 7.19
C GLU A 29 -7.78 20.88 7.94
N ASN A 30 -7.27 20.04 8.83
CA ASN A 30 -6.06 20.33 9.61
C ASN A 30 -4.76 19.73 9.01
N LEU A 31 -4.87 18.98 7.91
CA LEU A 31 -3.77 18.25 7.26
C LEU A 31 -3.03 17.31 8.21
N LYS A 32 -3.76 16.67 9.13
CA LYS A 32 -3.21 15.82 10.18
C LYS A 32 -3.93 14.49 10.22
N PHE A 33 -3.27 13.48 10.76
CA PHE A 33 -3.92 12.22 11.10
C PHE A 33 -4.28 12.24 12.58
N GLU A 34 -5.44 11.68 12.92
CA GLU A 34 -5.90 11.55 14.31
C GLU A 34 -4.85 10.84 15.19
N HIS A 35 -4.15 9.86 14.62
CA HIS A 35 -3.01 9.17 15.24
C HIS A 35 -1.76 9.26 14.36
N THR A 36 -1.10 10.43 14.35
CA THR A 36 0.08 10.72 13.51
C THR A 36 1.16 9.63 13.54
N GLY A 37 1.48 9.06 14.71
CA GLY A 37 2.52 8.02 14.82
C GLY A 37 2.20 6.75 14.04
N ILE A 38 0.99 6.20 14.22
CA ILE A 38 0.53 5.00 13.51
C ILE A 38 0.30 5.30 12.03
N ALA A 39 -0.20 6.49 11.70
CA ALA A 39 -0.42 6.90 10.32
C ALA A 39 0.88 6.93 9.52
N ILE A 40 1.98 7.41 10.09
CA ILE A 40 3.30 7.38 9.43
C ILE A 40 3.70 5.93 9.10
N VAL A 41 3.54 5.00 10.04
CA VAL A 41 3.85 3.58 9.80
C VAL A 41 2.98 3.02 8.67
N TYR A 42 1.68 3.30 8.68
CA TYR A 42 0.77 2.89 7.62
C TYR A 42 1.12 3.48 6.26
N ILE A 43 1.53 4.75 6.19
CA ILE A 43 1.98 5.39 4.95
C ILE A 43 3.24 4.69 4.43
N VAL A 44 4.23 4.43 5.29
CA VAL A 44 5.47 3.76 4.88
C VAL A 44 5.18 2.36 4.35
N VAL A 45 4.38 1.57 5.07
CA VAL A 45 3.99 0.22 4.62
C VAL A 45 3.19 0.27 3.32
N PHE A 46 2.26 1.23 3.18
CA PHE A 46 1.48 1.42 1.98
C PHE A 46 2.35 1.76 0.77
N VAL A 47 3.28 2.72 0.90
CA VAL A 47 4.23 3.10 -0.17
C VAL A 47 5.11 1.92 -0.55
N LEU A 48 5.63 1.15 0.41
CA LEU A 48 6.43 -0.04 0.13
C LEU A 48 5.61 -1.11 -0.60
N ALA A 49 4.37 -1.37 -0.17
CA ALA A 49 3.48 -2.33 -0.82
C ALA A 49 3.22 -1.96 -2.29
N ILE A 50 2.93 -0.69 -2.56
CA ILE A 50 2.76 -0.16 -3.92
C ILE A 50 4.05 -0.27 -4.73
N TYR A 51 5.20 0.10 -4.15
CA TYR A 51 6.50 -0.02 -4.81
C TYR A 51 6.80 -1.46 -5.24
N PHE A 52 6.59 -2.43 -4.34
CA PHE A 52 6.77 -3.85 -4.66
C PHE A 52 5.79 -4.33 -5.73
N LEU A 53 4.54 -3.89 -5.68
CA LEU A 53 3.52 -4.22 -6.67
C LEU A 53 3.92 -3.73 -8.08
N ILE A 54 4.33 -2.46 -8.21
CA ILE A 54 4.75 -1.85 -9.49
C ILE A 54 6.03 -2.50 -10.00
N LYS A 55 7.03 -2.70 -9.13
CA LYS A 55 8.30 -3.34 -9.49
C LYS A 55 8.10 -4.77 -9.99
N ASN A 56 7.21 -5.53 -9.37
CA ASN A 56 6.89 -6.88 -9.79
C ASN A 56 6.07 -6.91 -11.08
N TYR A 57 5.20 -5.92 -11.31
CA TYR A 57 4.48 -5.76 -12.57
C TYR A 57 5.42 -5.49 -13.75
N LYS A 58 6.38 -4.57 -13.60
CA LYS A 58 7.37 -4.22 -14.66
C LYS A 58 8.31 -5.37 -15.03
N LYS A 59 8.52 -6.34 -14.13
CA LYS A 59 9.33 -7.56 -14.39
C LYS A 59 8.58 -8.66 -15.14
N ARG A 60 7.28 -8.51 -15.41
CA ARG A 60 6.58 -9.43 -16.32
C ARG A 60 6.90 -8.99 -17.75
N PRO A 61 7.58 -9.79 -18.59
CA PRO A 61 7.62 -9.50 -20.01
C PRO A 61 6.17 -9.41 -20.50
N LYS A 62 5.83 -8.33 -21.20
CA LYS A 62 4.57 -8.20 -21.95
C LYS A 62 4.41 -9.50 -22.75
N LYS A 63 3.39 -10.27 -22.41
CA LYS A 63 2.97 -11.43 -23.20
C LYS A 63 2.08 -10.92 -24.33
#